data_AF-A0A2S0P909-F1
#
_entry.id   AF-A0A2S0P909-F1
#
_cell.length_a   1.000
_cell.length_b   1.000
_cell.length_c   1.000
_cell.angle_alpha   90.00
_cell.angle_beta   90.00
_cell.angle_gamma   90.00
#
_symmetry.space_group_name_H-M   'P 1'
#
loop_
_entity.id
_entity.type
_entity.pdbx_description
1 polymer ?
#
loop_
_entity_poly.entity_id
_entity_poly.type
_entity_poly.pdbx_seq_one_letter_code
_entity_poly.pdbx_strand_id
1 'polypeptide(L)'
;METLSLSSIQAVVIANLLPIAWKLIGALLLWWIGGFVIRGLRAAFARMMTVRKIDTTLARYLEASFNVFLKLLLFIAVLSVLGIATTTFAAVLAAAGLAIGVAWSGLLANFAAGLFLMVLRPIEEYHPTHILIEP
;
A
#
# COMPACT_ATOMS: atom_id res chain seq x y z
N MET A 1 -19.13 33.82 -45.88
CA MET A 1 -18.42 33.89 -44.59
C MET A 1 -19.27 33.27 -43.46
N GLU A 2 -19.97 32.14 -43.69
CA GLU A 2 -20.89 31.55 -42.69
C GLU A 2 -20.89 30.01 -42.65
N THR A 3 -19.81 29.37 -43.11
CA THR A 3 -19.68 27.90 -43.13
C THR A 3 -18.50 27.37 -42.29
N LEU A 4 -17.88 28.23 -41.45
CA LEU A 4 -16.66 27.93 -40.70
C LEU A 4 -16.87 27.63 -39.19
N SER A 5 -18.09 27.34 -38.74
CA SER A 5 -18.34 27.08 -37.30
C SER A 5 -18.78 25.65 -36.99
N LEU A 6 -19.66 25.04 -37.79
CA LEU A 6 -20.23 23.73 -37.48
C LEU A 6 -19.22 22.57 -37.63
N SER A 7 -18.33 22.63 -38.63
CA SER A 7 -17.28 21.63 -38.83
C SER A 7 -16.16 21.72 -37.78
N SER A 8 -15.80 22.93 -37.36
CA SER A 8 -14.80 23.15 -36.29
C SER A 8 -15.33 22.76 -34.92
N ILE A 9 -16.61 23.05 -34.62
CA ILE A 9 -17.26 22.60 -33.38
C ILE A 9 -17.39 21.07 -33.39
N GLN A 10 -17.83 20.44 -34.48
CA GLN A 10 -17.88 18.99 -34.59
C GLN A 10 -16.49 18.34 -34.50
N ALA A 11 -15.46 18.91 -35.12
CA ALA A 11 -14.09 18.41 -35.04
C ALA A 11 -13.54 18.46 -33.60
N VAL A 12 -13.79 19.54 -32.86
CA VAL A 12 -13.37 19.68 -31.45
C VAL A 12 -14.17 18.74 -30.54
N VAL A 13 -15.47 18.61 -30.77
CA VAL A 13 -16.39 17.74 -30.01
C VAL A 13 -16.01 16.26 -30.21
N ILE A 14 -15.82 15.81 -31.45
CA ILE A 14 -15.46 14.41 -31.75
C ILE A 14 -14.03 14.09 -31.31
N ALA A 15 -13.08 15.03 -31.47
CA ALA A 15 -11.69 14.83 -31.06
C ALA A 15 -11.50 14.76 -29.54
N ASN A 16 -12.39 15.37 -28.75
CA ASN A 16 -12.26 15.40 -27.28
C ASN A 16 -13.26 14.50 -26.54
N LEU A 17 -14.49 14.32 -27.04
CA LEU A 17 -15.51 13.55 -26.33
C LEU A 17 -15.35 12.03 -26.48
N LEU A 18 -14.94 11.54 -27.65
CA LEU A 18 -14.71 10.10 -27.85
C LEU A 18 -13.62 9.53 -26.92
N PRO A 19 -12.44 10.19 -26.76
CA PRO A 19 -11.42 9.73 -25.82
C PRO A 19 -11.88 9.76 -24.36
N ILE A 20 -12.66 10.77 -23.96
CA ILE A 20 -13.16 10.89 -22.57
C ILE A 20 -14.13 9.75 -22.26
N ALA A 21 -15.03 9.41 -23.19
CA ALA A 21 -15.94 8.28 -23.04
C ALA A 21 -15.18 6.96 -22.90
N TRP A 22 -14.13 6.74 -23.69
CA TRP A 22 -13.28 5.55 -23.59
C TRP A 22 -12.54 5.47 -22.24
N LYS A 23 -12.00 6.59 -21.77
CA LYS A 23 -11.35 6.69 -20.45
C LYS A 23 -12.32 6.41 -19.29
N LEU A 24 -13.56 6.91 -19.38
CA LEU A 24 -14.61 6.62 -18.40
C LEU A 24 -14.95 5.13 -18.33
N ILE A 25 -15.09 4.48 -19.49
CA ILE A 25 -15.33 3.03 -19.55
C ILE A 25 -14.14 2.28 -18.95
N GLY A 26 -12.91 2.63 -19.35
CA GLY A 26 -11.70 2.03 -18.81
C GLY A 26 -11.58 2.20 -17.29
N ALA A 27 -11.91 3.37 -16.76
CA ALA A 27 -11.90 3.67 -15.33
C ALA A 27 -12.94 2.85 -14.56
N LEU A 28 -14.16 2.71 -15.09
CA LEU A 28 -15.22 1.91 -14.47
C LEU A 28 -14.86 0.42 -14.47
N LEU A 29 -14.30 -0.06 -15.58
CA LEU A 29 -13.88 -1.44 -15.75
C LEU A 29 -12.69 -1.75 -14.82
N LEU A 30 -11.74 -0.84 -14.70
CA LEU A 30 -10.63 -0.93 -13.73
C LEU A 30 -11.14 -0.93 -12.29
N TRP A 31 -12.12 -0.09 -11.94
CA TRP A 31 -12.71 -0.07 -10.60
C TRP A 31 -13.34 -1.43 -10.26
N TRP A 32 -14.08 -2.02 -11.21
CA TRP A 32 -14.72 -3.32 -11.00
C TRP A 32 -13.71 -4.45 -10.87
N ILE A 33 -12.77 -4.57 -11.82
CA ILE A 33 -11.73 -5.60 -11.79
C ILE A 33 -10.83 -5.40 -10.56
N GLY A 34 -10.43 -4.18 -10.28
CA GLY A 34 -9.63 -3.82 -9.12
C GLY A 34 -10.31 -4.22 -7.81
N GLY A 35 -11.61 -3.98 -7.67
CA GLY A 35 -12.38 -4.44 -6.52
C GLY A 35 -12.42 -5.98 -6.38
N PHE A 36 -12.40 -6.72 -7.49
CA PHE A 36 -12.25 -8.18 -7.46
C PHE A 36 -10.85 -8.60 -7.00
N VAL A 37 -9.80 -7.99 -7.56
CA VAL A 37 -8.40 -8.25 -7.18
C VAL A 37 -8.15 -7.94 -5.71
N ILE A 38 -8.65 -6.82 -5.20
CA ILE A 38 -8.53 -6.44 -3.78
C ILE A 38 -9.17 -7.48 -2.87
N ARG A 39 -10.34 -8.01 -3.24
CA ARG A 39 -10.98 -9.09 -2.45
C ARG A 39 -10.09 -10.33 -2.38
N GLY A 40 -9.48 -10.73 -3.50
CA GLY A 40 -8.53 -11.84 -3.55
C GLY A 40 -7.30 -11.60 -2.69
N LEU A 41 -6.67 -10.42 -2.81
CA LEU A 41 -5.51 -10.03 -2.00
C LEU A 41 -5.82 -10.00 -0.51
N ARG A 42 -6.99 -9.47 -0.13
CA ARG A 42 -7.43 -9.47 1.27
C ARG A 42 -7.65 -10.87 1.82
N ALA A 43 -8.25 -11.77 1.04
CA ALA A 43 -8.43 -13.16 1.44
C ALA A 43 -7.09 -13.87 1.65
N ALA A 44 -6.13 -13.65 0.74
CA ALA A 44 -4.77 -14.18 0.88
C ALA A 44 -4.07 -13.63 2.13
N PHE A 45 -4.19 -12.33 2.38
CA PHE A 45 -3.60 -11.66 3.54
C PHE A 45 -4.20 -12.17 4.86
N ALA A 46 -5.53 -12.31 4.94
CA ALA A 46 -6.21 -12.90 6.10
C ALA A 46 -5.77 -14.35 6.36
N ARG A 47 -5.64 -15.16 5.30
CA ARG A 47 -5.15 -16.55 5.41
C ARG A 47 -3.71 -16.62 5.92
N MET A 48 -2.86 -15.67 5.54
CA MET A 48 -1.49 -15.59 6.05
C MET A 48 -1.47 -15.33 7.57
N MET A 49 -2.35 -14.47 8.07
CA MET A 49 -2.44 -14.16 9.50
C MET A 49 -2.90 -15.36 10.35
N THR A 50 -3.84 -16.16 9.84
CA THR A 50 -4.33 -17.35 10.56
C THR A 50 -3.25 -18.44 10.63
N VAL A 51 -2.51 -18.67 9.54
CA VAL A 51 -1.39 -19.63 9.52
C VAL A 51 -0.27 -19.21 10.49
N ARG A 52 -0.02 -17.90 10.60
CA ARG A 52 1.01 -17.34 11.49
C ARG A 52 0.55 -17.19 12.95
N LYS A 53 -0.68 -17.59 13.29
CA LYS A 53 -1.26 -17.48 14.65
C LYS A 53 -1.15 -16.07 15.23
N ILE A 54 -1.35 -15.05 14.39
CA ILE A 54 -1.37 -13.67 14.86
C ILE A 54 -2.63 -13.45 15.72
N ASP A 55 -2.48 -12.69 16.80
CA ASP A 55 -3.60 -12.32 17.67
C ASP A 55 -4.74 -11.67 16.88
N THR A 56 -5.98 -11.99 17.26
CA THR A 56 -7.18 -11.56 16.50
C THR A 56 -7.33 -10.04 16.46
N THR A 57 -6.88 -9.35 17.51
CA THR A 57 -6.92 -7.88 17.60
C THR A 57 -5.90 -7.27 16.64
N LEU A 58 -4.66 -7.76 16.64
CA LEU A 58 -3.61 -7.29 15.74
C LEU A 58 -3.93 -7.59 14.27
N ALA A 59 -4.45 -8.79 13.99
CA ALA A 59 -4.88 -9.20 12.66
C ALA A 59 -5.91 -8.22 12.09
N ARG A 60 -6.88 -7.79 12.90
CA ARG A 60 -7.91 -6.81 12.50
C ARG A 60 -7.32 -5.44 12.16
N TYR A 61 -6.36 -4.94 12.95
CA TYR A 61 -5.68 -3.67 12.67
C TYR A 61 -4.88 -3.73 11.37
N LEU A 62 -4.13 -4.82 11.17
CA LEU A 62 -3.35 -5.02 9.95
C LEU A 62 -4.25 -5.17 8.72
N GLU A 63 -5.34 -5.93 8.81
CA GLU A 63 -6.30 -6.08 7.71
C GLU A 63 -6.95 -4.74 7.34
N ALA A 64 -7.35 -3.95 8.35
CA ALA A 64 -7.92 -2.62 8.12
C ALA A 64 -6.92 -1.70 7.41
N SER A 65 -5.66 -1.69 7.87
CA SER A 65 -4.59 -0.86 7.29
C SER A 65 -4.28 -1.29 5.84
N PHE A 66 -4.17 -2.60 5.61
CA PHE A 66 -3.95 -3.16 4.27
C PHE A 66 -5.10 -2.87 3.31
N ASN A 67 -6.35 -2.95 3.78
CA ASN A 67 -7.52 -2.61 2.99
C ASN A 67 -7.55 -1.13 2.58
N VAL A 68 -7.23 -0.21 3.49
CA VAL A 68 -7.12 1.22 3.18
C VAL A 68 -6.02 1.47 2.15
N PHE A 69 -4.85 0.85 2.33
CA PHE A 69 -3.74 0.97 1.39
C PHE A 69 -4.11 0.49 -0.03
N LEU A 70 -4.70 -0.69 -0.16
CA LEU A 70 -5.15 -1.23 -1.46
C LEU A 70 -6.21 -0.35 -2.13
N LYS A 71 -7.19 0.16 -1.37
CA LYS A 71 -8.21 1.07 -1.91
C LYS A 71 -7.61 2.38 -2.38
N LEU A 72 -6.62 2.92 -1.68
CA LEU A 72 -5.93 4.15 -2.06
C LEU A 72 -5.16 3.97 -3.37
N LEU A 73 -4.46 2.85 -3.54
CA LEU A 73 -3.79 2.50 -4.80
C LEU A 73 -4.79 2.37 -5.96
N LEU A 74 -5.91 1.65 -5.75
CA LEU A 74 -6.94 1.52 -6.77
C LEU A 74 -7.55 2.87 -7.16
N PHE A 75 -7.82 3.73 -6.17
CA PHE A 75 -8.36 5.07 -6.41
C PHE A 75 -7.43 5.88 -7.31
N ILE A 76 -6.13 5.93 -6.99
CA ILE A 76 -5.13 6.65 -7.80
C ILE A 76 -5.00 6.04 -9.19
N ALA A 77 -5.04 4.71 -9.31
CA ALA A 77 -5.00 4.03 -10.60
C ALA A 77 -6.21 4.41 -11.48
N VAL A 78 -7.40 4.51 -10.90
CA VAL A 78 -8.62 4.97 -11.61
C VAL A 78 -8.51 6.42 -12.06
N LEU A 79 -8.01 7.32 -11.19
CA LEU A 79 -7.75 8.71 -11.56
C LEU A 79 -6.75 8.82 -12.71
N SER A 80 -5.71 7.97 -12.70
CA SER A 80 -4.72 7.91 -13.77
C SER A 80 -5.35 7.54 -15.12
N VAL A 81 -6.28 6.58 -15.16
CA VAL A 81 -6.99 6.18 -16.40
C VAL A 81 -7.90 7.31 -16.91
N LEU A 82 -8.51 8.07 -16.01
CA LEU A 82 -9.29 9.26 -16.36
C LEU A 82 -8.42 10.39 -16.94
N GLY A 83 -7.08 10.28 -16.87
CA GLY A 83 -6.15 11.31 -17.32
C GLY A 83 -6.00 12.47 -16.35
N ILE A 84 -6.40 12.28 -15.09
CA ILE A 84 -6.16 13.24 -14.02
C ILE A 84 -4.70 13.11 -13.61
N ALA A 85 -4.01 14.24 -13.44
CA ALA A 85 -2.62 14.26 -13.02
C ALA A 85 -2.49 13.68 -11.60
N THR A 86 -1.86 12.51 -11.48
CA THR A 86 -1.64 11.81 -10.20
C THR A 86 -0.35 12.24 -9.49
N THR A 87 0.44 13.14 -10.09
CA THR A 87 1.74 13.59 -9.56
C THR A 87 1.63 14.23 -8.18
N THR A 88 0.59 15.04 -7.95
CA THR A 88 0.35 15.67 -6.64
C THR A 88 -0.02 14.63 -5.57
N PHE A 89 -0.82 13.63 -5.94
CA PHE A 89 -1.14 12.50 -5.06
C PHE A 89 0.10 11.69 -4.73
N ALA A 90 0.98 11.44 -5.71
CA ALA A 90 2.25 10.75 -5.49
C ALA A 90 3.16 11.53 -4.54
N ALA A 91 3.24 12.86 -4.67
CA ALA A 91 4.00 13.71 -3.76
C ALA A 91 3.46 13.65 -2.31
N VAL A 92 2.14 13.73 -2.12
CA VAL A 92 1.51 13.62 -0.79
C VAL A 92 1.71 12.23 -0.20
N LEU A 93 1.57 11.18 -1.02
CA LEU A 93 1.83 9.80 -0.59
C LEU A 93 3.28 9.58 -0.18
N ALA A 94 4.23 10.13 -0.94
CA ALA A 94 5.65 10.05 -0.60
C ALA A 94 5.92 10.74 0.74
N ALA A 95 5.36 11.94 0.96
CA ALA A 95 5.48 12.67 2.22
C ALA A 95 4.83 11.91 3.39
N ALA A 96 3.63 11.38 3.21
CA ALA A 96 2.92 10.61 4.23
C ALA A 96 3.67 9.30 4.56
N GLY A 97 4.15 8.59 3.54
CA GLY A 97 4.95 7.38 3.69
C GLY A 97 6.26 7.65 4.44
N LEU A 98 6.94 8.75 4.13
CA LEU A 98 8.12 9.19 4.86
C LEU A 98 7.79 9.50 6.32
N ALA A 99 6.72 10.24 6.59
CA ALA A 99 6.30 10.60 7.94
C ALA A 99 5.96 9.35 8.78
N ILE A 100 5.18 8.43 8.22
CA ILE A 100 4.85 7.15 8.88
C ILE A 100 6.11 6.30 9.11
N GLY A 101 6.99 6.22 8.10
CA GLY A 101 8.25 5.49 8.20
C GLY A 101 9.16 6.04 9.30
N VAL A 102 9.28 7.36 9.40
CA VAL A 102 10.05 8.02 10.47
C VAL A 102 9.40 7.76 11.84
N ALA A 103 8.07 7.78 11.93
CA ALA A 103 7.35 7.48 13.16
C ALA A 103 7.57 6.03 13.65
N TRP A 104 7.81 5.09 12.74
CA TRP A 104 8.10 3.69 13.07
C TRP A 104 9.60 3.36 13.14
N SER A 105 10.47 4.29 12.74
CA SER A 105 11.92 4.04 12.63
C SER A 105 12.54 3.53 13.95
N GLY A 106 12.08 4.04 15.10
CA GLY A 106 12.52 3.58 16.42
C GLY A 106 12.13 2.13 16.73
N LEU A 107 10.92 1.69 16.35
CA LEU A 107 10.48 0.30 16.55
C LEU A 107 11.29 -0.67 15.68
N LEU A 108 11.57 -0.30 14.43
CA LEU A 108 12.38 -1.11 13.52
C LEU A 108 13.84 -1.20 13.97
N ALA A 109 14.41 -0.11 14.49
CA ALA A 109 15.77 -0.10 15.04
C ALA A 109 15.89 -1.08 16.23
N ASN A 110 14.91 -1.08 17.14
CA ASN A 110 14.86 -2.02 18.26
C ASN A 110 14.72 -3.48 17.80
N PHE A 111 13.90 -3.73 16.78
CA PHE A 111 13.77 -5.06 16.18
C PHE A 111 15.08 -5.55 15.55
N ALA A 112 15.76 -4.68 14.79
CA ALA A 112 17.03 -5.01 14.14
C ALA A 112 18.13 -5.31 15.16
N ALA A 113 18.22 -4.54 16.25
CA ALA A 113 19.15 -4.80 17.34
C ALA A 113 18.91 -6.18 17.98
N GLY A 114 17.64 -6.55 18.21
CA GLY A 114 17.27 -7.86 18.72
C GLY A 114 17.67 -9.01 17.78
N LEU A 115 17.44 -8.85 16.47
CA LEU A 115 17.87 -9.84 15.48
C LEU A 115 19.40 -9.96 15.41
N PHE A 116 20.12 -8.84 15.47
CA PHE A 116 21.59 -8.82 15.52
C PHE A 116 22.11 -9.64 16.71
N LEU A 117 21.55 -9.44 17.91
CA LEU A 117 21.93 -10.23 19.09
C LEU A 117 21.63 -11.73 18.91
N MET A 118 20.52 -12.08 18.26
CA MET A 118 20.18 -13.48 17.99
C MET A 118 21.15 -14.13 17.00
N VAL A 119 21.57 -13.40 15.96
CA VAL A 119 22.47 -13.89 14.91
C VAL A 119 23.92 -13.97 15.39
N LEU A 120 24.42 -12.92 16.05
CA LEU A 120 25.78 -12.89 16.56
C LEU A 120 25.93 -13.70 17.85
N ARG A 121 24.83 -13.94 18.57
CA ARG A 121 24.77 -14.68 19.84
C ARG A 121 25.95 -14.39 20.78
N PRO A 122 26.29 -13.10 21.03
CA PRO A 122 27.55 -12.74 21.69
C PRO A 122 27.56 -13.02 23.21
N ILE A 123 26.41 -13.35 23.78
CA ILE A 123 26.26 -13.71 25.19
C ILE A 123 26.49 -15.21 25.34
N GLU A 124 27.72 -15.57 25.72
CA GLU A 124 28.03 -16.89 26.27
C GLU A 124 27.27 -17.05 27.59
N GLU A 125 26.63 -18.21 27.75
CA GLU A 125 25.90 -18.55 28.96
C GLU A 125 26.89 -18.59 30.13
N TYR A 126 26.80 -17.60 31.03
CA TYR A 126 27.65 -17.51 32.21
C TYR A 126 27.39 -18.73 33.10
N HIS A 127 28.34 -19.65 33.16
CA HIS A 127 28.31 -20.80 34.05
C HIS A 127 29.11 -20.47 35.33
N PRO A 128 28.46 -20.26 36.50
CA PRO A 128 29.19 -20.07 37.75
C PRO A 128 29.76 -21.43 38.21
N THR A 129 31.00 -21.74 37.84
CA THR A 129 31.70 -22.99 38.22
C THR A 129 32.28 -22.99 39.65
N HIS A 130 31.95 -22.01 40.50
CA HIS A 130 32.49 -21.94 41.86
C HIS A 130 31.39 -21.80 42.91
N ILE A 131 30.72 -22.92 43.20
CA ILE A 131 30.25 -23.23 44.56
C ILE A 131 31.23 -24.28 45.09
N LEU A 132 32.42 -23.83 45.49
CA LEU A 132 33.26 -24.64 46.36
C LEU A 132 32.71 -24.45 47.77
N ILE A 133 32.34 -25.59 48.34
CA ILE A 133 31.97 -25.81 49.73
C ILE A 133 33.09 -25.21 50.60
N GLU A 134 32.82 -24.14 51.34
CA GLU A 134 33.64 -23.81 52.50
C GLU A 134 33.17 -24.66 53.70
N PRO A 135 34.11 -25.26 54.45
CA PRO A 135 33.83 -26.24 55.50
C PRO A 135 33.18 -25.66 56.77
#